data_AF-A0AA88H3B3-F1
#
_entry.id   AF-A0AA88H3B3-F1
#
_cell.length_a   1.000
_cell.length_b   1.000
_cell.length_c   1.000
_cell.angle_alpha   90.00
_cell.angle_beta   90.00
_cell.angle_gamma   90.00
#
_symmetry.space_group_name_H-M   'P 1'
#
loop_
_entity.id
_entity.type
_entity.pdbx_description
1 polymer ?
#
loop_
_entity_poly.entity_id
_entity_poly.type
_entity_poly.pdbx_seq_one_letter_code
_entity_poly.pdbx_strand_id
1 'polypeptide(L)'
;MICQLLQCLFVSGDLTKHEELKSHTIFKTVPVLVHQPKMESKATEIRGEEKSKGGVKYEVVLAPSTGSPPRAKSPSTTPISAADIQKKLKEAEERRRSLQDSVQERIHARLEGRFAAVQESLQNKFEELNKQINEKQELSQANREQYLEGIKEKVRQHIEHVESVRNQLQEQVNEARVDLEKDLSRRGENREKQIEELRERMRAHEEHVQNVRKNNDQRIKDLERKIQERMDNAAQLRAKLTEEELIKLRGHSQHVEAVREKRRSNGSPTDAPPAME
;
A
#
# COMPACT_ATOMS: atom_id res chain seq x y z
N MET A 1 34.79 18.92 -14.90
CA MET A 1 33.82 19.65 -15.74
C MET A 1 33.55 21.00 -15.11
N ILE A 2 34.52 21.88 -15.27
CA ILE A 2 34.49 23.30 -14.93
C ILE A 2 34.47 23.97 -16.29
N CYS A 3 33.33 24.52 -16.72
CA CYS A 3 33.17 25.47 -17.83
C CYS A 3 31.72 25.40 -18.32
N GLN A 4 30.88 26.32 -17.83
CA GLN A 4 29.79 26.96 -18.56
C GLN A 4 28.90 27.62 -17.52
N LEU A 5 29.07 28.94 -17.36
CA LEU A 5 28.02 29.95 -17.09
C LEU A 5 28.71 31.27 -16.66
N LEU A 6 29.63 31.73 -17.50
CA LEU A 6 30.18 33.09 -17.46
C LEU A 6 30.27 33.58 -18.91
N GLN A 7 29.14 34.02 -19.44
CA GLN A 7 29.05 34.80 -20.68
C GLN A 7 27.62 35.32 -20.83
N CYS A 8 27.41 36.57 -20.43
CA CYS A 8 26.45 37.50 -21.03
C CYS A 8 26.73 38.88 -20.42
N LEU A 9 27.79 39.53 -20.91
CA LEU A 9 27.90 40.98 -20.89
C LEU A 9 27.87 41.47 -22.34
N PHE A 10 27.17 42.58 -22.51
CA PHE A 10 27.23 43.54 -23.62
C PHE A 10 26.33 43.28 -24.85
N VAL A 11 25.39 44.20 -25.10
CA VAL A 11 25.36 45.10 -26.29
C VAL A 11 24.14 46.06 -26.22
N SER A 12 24.43 47.37 -26.38
CA SER A 12 23.60 48.51 -26.83
C SER A 12 22.43 48.99 -25.97
N GLY A 13 22.42 50.22 -25.45
CA GLY A 13 22.17 51.50 -26.16
C GLY A 13 20.69 51.88 -25.92
N ASP A 14 20.23 53.10 -25.68
CA ASP A 14 20.74 54.44 -25.91
C ASP A 14 19.84 55.46 -25.15
N LEU A 15 20.30 56.71 -25.09
CA LEU A 15 19.53 57.95 -25.07
C LEU A 15 18.73 58.41 -23.82
N THR A 16 19.33 59.39 -23.13
CA THR A 16 18.81 60.75 -22.88
C THR A 16 17.36 60.94 -22.41
N LYS A 17 17.20 61.54 -21.22
CA LYS A 17 16.51 62.82 -21.01
C LYS A 17 16.80 63.37 -19.61
N HIS A 18 17.60 64.43 -19.57
CA HIS A 18 17.73 65.35 -18.46
C HIS A 18 16.42 66.15 -18.35
N GLU A 19 15.77 66.15 -17.20
CA GLU A 19 14.58 66.97 -16.95
C GLU A 19 14.99 68.25 -16.20
N GLU A 20 14.60 69.38 -16.81
CA GLU A 20 15.09 70.73 -16.56
C GLU A 20 14.54 71.36 -15.26
N LEU A 21 15.44 72.02 -14.52
CA LEU A 21 15.09 72.97 -13.47
C LEU A 21 14.51 74.26 -14.08
N LYS A 22 13.23 74.54 -13.81
CA LYS A 22 12.59 75.82 -14.13
C LYS A 22 12.87 76.85 -13.03
N SER A 23 13.77 77.79 -13.28
CA SER A 23 13.87 79.05 -12.54
C SER A 23 13.00 80.12 -13.22
N HIS A 24 12.10 80.76 -12.48
CA HIS A 24 11.33 81.91 -12.94
C HIS A 24 11.84 83.15 -12.22
N THR A 25 12.47 84.06 -12.97
CA THR A 25 12.82 85.41 -12.52
C THR A 25 12.12 86.39 -13.46
N ILE A 26 11.15 87.14 -12.94
CA ILE A 26 10.39 88.15 -13.68
C ILE A 26 10.93 89.52 -13.28
N PHE A 27 11.74 90.13 -14.15
CA PHE A 27 12.04 91.56 -14.12
C PHE A 27 11.43 92.17 -15.39
N LYS A 28 10.34 92.92 -15.23
CA LYS A 28 9.75 93.75 -16.30
C LYS A 28 10.12 95.20 -16.01
N THR A 29 11.04 95.73 -16.81
CA THR A 29 11.34 97.16 -16.91
C THR A 29 10.33 97.82 -17.86
N VAL A 30 9.73 98.92 -17.40
CA VAL A 30 8.79 99.75 -18.17
C VAL A 30 9.56 100.92 -18.80
N PRO A 31 9.46 101.18 -20.11
CA PRO A 31 9.96 102.42 -20.70
C PRO A 31 8.93 103.55 -20.52
N VAL A 32 9.35 104.69 -19.97
CA VAL A 32 8.55 105.93 -19.90
C VAL A 32 8.94 106.83 -21.07
N LEU A 33 7.97 107.07 -21.94
CA LEU A 33 8.03 107.96 -23.09
C LEU A 33 7.89 109.42 -22.62
N VAL A 34 8.88 110.27 -22.90
CA VAL A 34 8.85 111.71 -22.61
C VAL A 34 8.13 112.43 -23.75
N HIS A 35 6.97 113.02 -23.46
CA HIS A 35 6.26 113.95 -24.34
C HIS A 35 6.64 115.41 -23.96
N GLN A 36 7.06 116.22 -24.93
CA GLN A 36 7.24 117.66 -24.78
C GLN A 36 5.96 118.42 -25.18
N PRO A 37 5.44 119.36 -24.37
CA PRO A 37 4.38 120.28 -24.78
C PRO A 37 4.94 121.63 -25.29
N LYS A 38 4.38 122.10 -26.41
CA LYS A 38 4.51 123.45 -26.98
C LYS A 38 3.94 124.51 -26.03
N MET A 39 4.70 125.57 -25.75
CA MET A 39 4.25 126.71 -24.93
C MET A 39 3.72 127.85 -25.80
N GLU A 40 2.47 128.24 -25.56
CA GLU A 40 1.87 129.51 -25.98
C GLU A 40 2.24 130.62 -24.97
N SER A 41 2.63 131.78 -25.47
CA SER A 41 3.16 132.92 -24.71
C SER A 41 2.08 133.63 -23.87
N LYS A 42 2.15 133.48 -22.55
CA LYS A 42 1.44 134.32 -21.57
C LYS A 42 2.44 135.26 -20.87
N ALA A 43 2.00 136.47 -20.57
CA ALA A 43 2.82 137.55 -20.01
C ALA A 43 3.40 137.16 -18.64
N THR A 44 4.73 137.21 -18.53
CA THR A 44 5.50 136.86 -17.33
C THR A 44 5.62 138.05 -16.38
N GLU A 45 5.19 137.90 -15.13
CA GLU A 45 5.39 138.87 -14.05
C GLU A 45 6.52 138.38 -13.13
N ILE A 46 7.55 139.20 -12.91
CA ILE A 46 8.64 138.91 -11.97
C ILE A 46 8.32 139.59 -10.64
N ARG A 47 8.24 138.82 -9.55
CA ARG A 47 7.96 139.30 -8.19
C ARG A 47 9.06 138.88 -7.21
N GLY A 48 9.27 139.69 -6.16
CA GLY A 48 10.15 139.38 -5.04
C GLY A 48 11.63 139.26 -5.39
N GLU A 49 12.19 140.28 -6.07
CA GLU A 49 13.63 140.32 -6.36
C GLU A 49 14.43 140.67 -5.09
N GLU A 50 15.25 139.73 -4.62
CA GLU A 50 16.14 139.89 -3.48
C GLU A 50 17.59 139.81 -3.97
N LYS A 51 18.32 140.93 -3.90
CA LYS A 51 19.73 141.02 -4.34
C LYS A 51 20.65 140.92 -3.13
N SER A 52 21.49 139.89 -3.11
CA SER A 52 22.61 139.78 -2.17
C SER A 52 23.95 139.91 -2.91
N LYS A 53 25.06 140.15 -2.18
CA LYS A 53 26.42 140.20 -2.75
C LYS A 53 26.82 138.92 -3.51
N GLY A 54 26.15 137.78 -3.27
CA GLY A 54 26.42 136.49 -3.90
C GLY A 54 25.45 136.09 -5.02
N GLY A 55 24.50 136.94 -5.39
CA GLY A 55 23.54 136.64 -6.47
C GLY A 55 22.15 137.21 -6.22
N VAL A 56 21.29 137.10 -7.24
CA VAL A 56 19.91 137.60 -7.25
C VAL A 56 18.94 136.42 -7.29
N LYS A 57 17.98 136.41 -6.36
CA LYS A 57 16.84 135.48 -6.38
C LYS A 57 15.60 136.27 -6.77
N TYR A 58 14.85 135.77 -7.75
CA TYR A 58 13.58 136.33 -8.17
C TYR A 58 12.61 135.20 -8.52
N GLU A 59 11.32 135.42 -8.27
CA GLU A 59 10.27 134.48 -8.64
C GLU A 59 9.69 134.89 -10.00
N VAL A 60 9.77 133.99 -10.98
CA VAL A 60 9.26 134.21 -12.34
C VAL A 60 7.90 133.54 -12.46
N VAL A 61 6.83 134.34 -12.45
CA VAL A 61 5.46 133.85 -12.59
C VAL A 61 5.00 134.03 -14.04
N LEU A 62 5.01 132.93 -14.80
CA LEU A 62 4.63 132.90 -16.23
C LEU A 62 3.11 132.97 -16.45
N ALA A 63 2.30 132.69 -15.41
CA ALA A 63 0.85 132.87 -15.34
C ALA A 63 0.37 132.76 -13.87
N PRO A 64 -0.70 133.47 -13.44
CA PRO A 64 -1.24 133.33 -12.09
C PRO A 64 -1.76 131.91 -11.84
N SER A 65 -1.51 131.37 -10.64
CA SER A 65 -1.88 129.99 -10.27
C SER A 65 -3.39 129.76 -10.38
N THR A 66 -3.83 129.01 -11.40
CA THR A 66 -5.22 128.60 -11.57
C THR A 66 -5.51 127.36 -10.71
N GLY A 67 -5.67 127.58 -9.40
CA GLY A 67 -6.09 126.55 -8.45
C GLY A 67 -4.98 125.56 -8.05
N SER A 68 -5.06 125.03 -6.83
CA SER A 68 -4.13 124.00 -6.37
C SER A 68 -4.29 122.71 -7.20
N PRO A 69 -3.20 122.00 -7.53
CA PRO A 69 -3.28 120.75 -8.28
C PRO A 69 -4.10 119.71 -7.52
N PRO A 70 -4.95 118.90 -8.21
CA PRO A 70 -5.74 117.88 -7.56
C PRO A 70 -4.81 116.90 -6.85
N ARG A 71 -4.95 116.82 -5.53
CA ARG A 71 -4.14 115.96 -4.69
C ARG A 71 -4.30 114.51 -5.15
N ALA A 72 -3.22 113.90 -5.65
CA ALA A 72 -3.19 112.49 -5.94
C ALA A 72 -3.62 111.73 -4.68
N LYS A 73 -4.54 110.77 -4.81
CA LYS A 73 -4.93 109.87 -3.72
C LYS A 73 -3.76 108.91 -3.47
N SER A 74 -2.69 109.41 -2.85
CA SER A 74 -1.68 108.55 -2.26
C SER A 74 -2.36 107.62 -1.26
N PRO A 75 -1.98 106.33 -1.19
CA PRO A 75 -2.49 105.46 -0.15
C PRO A 75 -2.23 106.16 1.17
N SER A 76 -3.28 106.28 1.98
CA SER A 76 -3.26 106.99 3.26
C SER A 76 -2.00 106.64 4.02
N THR A 77 -1.09 107.60 4.19
CA THR A 77 0.03 107.53 5.13
C THR A 77 -0.54 107.72 6.53
N THR A 78 -1.42 106.81 6.96
CA THR A 78 -1.68 106.62 8.37
C THR A 78 -0.38 106.12 9.00
N PRO A 79 0.09 106.71 10.11
CA PRO A 79 1.25 106.19 10.81
C PRO A 79 0.96 104.74 11.18
N ILE A 80 1.72 103.81 10.61
CA ILE A 80 1.60 102.39 10.94
C ILE A 80 1.89 102.27 12.43
N SER A 81 0.92 101.76 13.18
CA SER A 81 1.07 101.54 14.62
C SER A 81 2.19 100.53 14.86
N ALA A 82 2.92 100.67 15.96
CA ALA A 82 3.90 99.66 16.39
C ALA A 82 3.26 98.26 16.46
N ALA A 83 1.97 98.17 16.78
CA ALA A 83 1.20 96.93 16.79
C ALA A 83 1.06 96.30 15.39
N ASP A 84 0.87 97.11 14.34
CA ASP A 84 0.74 96.62 12.96
C ASP A 84 2.07 96.10 12.39
N ILE A 85 3.19 96.73 12.79
CA ILE A 85 4.55 96.27 12.44
C ILE A 85 4.82 94.92 13.11
N GLN A 86 4.54 94.81 14.41
CA GLN A 86 4.68 93.55 15.15
C GLN A 86 3.80 92.44 14.58
N LYS A 87 2.56 92.76 14.20
CA LYS A 87 1.66 91.81 13.56
C LYS A 87 2.23 91.26 12.26
N LYS A 88 2.75 92.11 11.37
CA LYS A 88 3.37 91.67 10.10
C LYS A 88 4.64 90.85 10.32
N LEU A 89 5.44 91.16 11.34
CA LEU A 89 6.62 90.36 11.70
C LEU A 89 6.21 88.99 12.24
N LYS A 90 5.18 88.92 13.11
CA LYS A 90 4.61 87.66 13.58
C LYS A 90 4.05 86.81 12.43
N GLU A 91 3.29 87.40 11.51
CA GLU A 91 2.78 86.69 10.32
C GLU A 91 3.91 86.18 9.40
N ALA A 92 5.04 86.90 9.31
CA ALA A 92 6.21 86.42 8.57
C ALA A 92 6.94 85.28 9.30
N GLU A 93 7.01 85.34 10.62
CA GLU A 93 7.58 84.28 11.47
C GLU A 93 6.71 83.01 11.44
N GLU A 94 5.39 83.13 11.55
CA GLU A 94 4.44 82.03 11.42
C GLU A 94 4.52 81.35 10.05
N ARG A 95 4.64 82.11 8.96
CA ARG A 95 4.85 81.54 7.62
C ARG A 95 6.17 80.77 7.52
N ARG A 96 7.25 81.28 8.12
CA ARG A 96 8.54 80.59 8.15
C ARG A 96 8.43 79.29 8.94
N ARG A 97 7.80 79.33 10.10
CA ARG A 97 7.58 78.16 10.97
C ARG A 97 6.72 77.11 10.26
N SER A 98 5.60 77.51 9.65
CA SER A 98 4.74 76.62 8.85
C SER A 98 5.49 75.95 7.69
N LEU A 99 6.35 76.67 6.98
CA LEU A 99 7.18 76.08 5.91
C LEU A 99 8.20 75.09 6.47
N GLN A 100 8.82 75.42 7.60
CA GLN A 100 9.78 74.54 8.27
C GLN A 100 9.11 73.25 8.75
N ASP A 101 7.94 73.37 9.38
CA ASP A 101 7.12 72.24 9.83
C ASP A 101 6.71 71.36 8.64
N SER A 102 6.23 71.95 7.54
CA SER A 102 5.88 71.22 6.30
C SER A 102 7.08 70.51 5.64
N VAL A 103 8.28 71.10 5.70
CA VAL A 103 9.50 70.43 5.22
C VAL A 103 9.86 69.27 6.15
N GLN A 104 9.75 69.46 7.46
CA GLN A 104 10.05 68.43 8.46
C GLN A 104 9.08 67.25 8.36
N GLU A 105 7.78 67.49 8.19
CA GLU A 105 6.75 66.47 7.93
C GLU A 105 7.05 65.68 6.65
N ARG A 106 7.43 66.34 5.56
CA ARG A 106 7.80 65.66 4.30
C ARG A 106 9.04 64.79 4.45
N ILE A 107 10.04 65.24 5.20
CA ILE A 107 11.23 64.45 5.50
C ILE A 107 10.87 63.24 6.36
N HIS A 108 10.04 63.43 7.39
CA HIS A 108 9.56 62.37 8.27
C HIS A 108 8.80 61.30 7.50
N ALA A 109 7.79 61.69 6.71
CA ALA A 109 7.00 60.78 5.89
C ALA A 109 7.87 60.00 4.89
N ARG A 110 8.89 60.64 4.29
CA ARG A 110 9.83 59.95 3.39
C ARG A 110 10.72 58.95 4.14
N LEU A 111 11.15 59.25 5.35
CA LEU A 111 11.93 58.33 6.17
C LEU A 111 11.08 57.14 6.63
N GLU A 112 9.87 57.38 7.14
CA GLU A 112 8.93 56.33 7.53
C GLU A 112 8.62 55.39 6.38
N GLY A 113 8.32 55.92 5.19
CA GLY A 113 8.09 55.10 4.00
C GLY A 113 9.29 54.24 3.61
N ARG A 114 10.51 54.76 3.75
CA ARG A 114 11.74 53.97 3.51
C ARG A 114 11.96 52.91 4.59
N PHE A 115 11.72 53.22 5.85
CA PHE A 115 11.84 52.25 6.95
C PHE A 115 10.82 51.12 6.78
N ALA A 116 9.56 51.44 6.49
CA ALA A 116 8.52 50.45 6.22
C ALA A 116 8.89 49.54 5.03
N ALA A 117 9.34 50.11 3.90
CA ALA A 117 9.74 49.33 2.74
C ALA A 117 10.95 48.41 3.02
N VAL A 118 11.93 48.89 3.81
CA VAL A 118 13.07 48.07 4.21
C VAL A 118 12.61 46.94 5.13
N GLN A 119 11.76 47.23 6.12
CA GLN A 119 11.23 46.24 7.06
C GLN A 119 10.44 45.15 6.33
N GLU A 120 9.54 45.53 5.43
CA GLU A 120 8.78 44.60 4.59
C GLU A 120 9.72 43.73 3.74
N SER A 121 10.74 44.34 3.10
CA SER A 121 11.70 43.58 2.29
C SER A 121 12.50 42.55 3.10
N LEU A 122 12.83 42.86 4.36
CA LEU A 122 13.53 41.95 5.27
C LEU A 122 12.62 40.84 5.74
N GLN A 123 11.36 41.17 6.06
CA GLN A 123 10.35 40.22 6.48
C GLN A 123 10.04 39.21 5.36
N ASN A 124 9.84 39.67 4.13
CA ASN A 124 9.62 38.82 2.96
C ASN A 124 10.83 37.88 2.70
N LYS A 125 12.06 38.39 2.84
CA LYS A 125 13.27 37.56 2.71
C LYS A 125 13.37 36.51 3.81
N PHE A 126 13.02 36.86 5.03
CA PHE A 126 13.02 35.93 6.16
C PHE A 126 11.97 34.83 5.98
N GLU A 127 10.77 35.18 5.54
CA GLU A 127 9.69 34.24 5.23
C GLU A 127 10.09 33.27 4.11
N GLU A 128 10.69 33.78 3.02
CA GLU A 128 11.19 32.96 1.92
C GLU A 128 12.30 31.99 2.37
N LEU A 129 13.25 32.47 3.19
CA LEU A 129 14.30 31.61 3.75
C LEU A 129 13.72 30.51 4.66
N ASN A 130 12.75 30.83 5.51
CA ASN A 130 12.07 29.84 6.35
C ASN A 130 11.33 28.80 5.51
N LYS A 131 10.66 29.23 4.44
CA LYS A 131 9.98 28.34 3.52
C LYS A 131 10.96 27.34 2.88
N GLN A 132 12.10 27.83 2.38
CA GLN A 132 13.14 26.97 1.78
C GLN A 132 13.76 25.99 2.79
N ILE A 133 13.92 26.40 4.05
CA ILE A 133 14.41 25.52 5.12
C ILE A 133 13.38 24.41 5.39
N ASN A 134 12.11 24.76 5.52
CA ASN A 134 11.03 23.80 5.74
C ASN A 134 10.91 22.81 4.59
N GLU A 135 10.92 23.28 3.33
CA GLU A 135 10.88 22.42 2.14
C GLU A 135 12.07 21.43 2.11
N LYS A 136 13.28 21.88 2.47
CA LYS A 136 14.45 20.99 2.58
C LYS A 136 14.31 19.96 3.71
N GLN A 137 13.74 20.35 4.84
CA GLN A 137 13.49 19.44 5.95
C GLN A 137 12.46 18.38 5.57
N GLU A 138 11.35 18.77 4.94
CA GLU A 138 10.32 17.86 4.45
C GLU A 138 10.87 16.89 3.40
N LEU A 139 11.63 17.39 2.42
CA LEU A 139 12.26 16.54 1.41
C LEU A 139 13.25 15.53 2.03
N SER A 140 14.05 15.98 3.00
CA SER A 140 14.99 15.11 3.70
C SER A 140 14.26 14.03 4.52
N GLN A 141 13.18 14.40 5.20
CA GLN A 141 12.33 13.47 5.95
C GLN A 141 11.68 12.46 5.01
N ALA A 142 11.07 12.90 3.91
CA ALA A 142 10.45 12.05 2.91
C ALA A 142 11.45 11.05 2.30
N ASN A 143 12.65 11.51 1.93
CA ASN A 143 13.71 10.63 1.40
C ASN A 143 14.15 9.58 2.43
N ARG A 144 14.30 9.99 3.70
CA ARG A 144 14.65 9.08 4.79
C ARG A 144 13.55 8.04 5.02
N GLU A 145 12.29 8.46 5.01
CA GLU A 145 11.14 7.57 5.19
C GLU A 145 11.01 6.58 4.03
N GLN A 146 11.14 7.05 2.78
CA GLN A 146 11.13 6.17 1.61
C GLN A 146 12.25 5.13 1.65
N TYR A 147 13.46 5.52 2.09
CA TYR A 147 14.57 4.60 2.27
C TYR A 147 14.28 3.53 3.33
N LEU A 148 13.77 3.95 4.49
CA LEU A 148 13.40 3.03 5.57
C LEU A 148 12.27 2.09 5.16
N GLU A 149 11.28 2.60 4.45
CA GLU A 149 10.16 1.80 3.94
C GLU A 149 10.64 0.77 2.91
N GLY A 150 11.55 1.15 2.02
CA GLY A 150 12.18 0.22 1.09
C GLY A 150 12.97 -0.91 1.78
N ILE A 151 13.60 -0.64 2.93
CA ILE A 151 14.26 -1.67 3.74
C ILE A 151 13.22 -2.58 4.40
N LYS A 152 12.20 -2.01 5.04
CA LYS A 152 11.14 -2.78 5.70
C LYS A 152 10.44 -3.72 4.71
N GLU A 153 10.14 -3.23 3.51
CA GLU A 153 9.49 -4.02 2.48
C GLU A 153 10.37 -5.19 2.02
N LYS A 154 11.67 -4.97 1.81
CA LYS A 154 12.61 -6.06 1.49
C LYS A 154 12.70 -7.11 2.60
N VAL A 155 12.69 -6.67 3.87
CA VAL A 155 12.68 -7.59 5.02
C VAL A 155 11.38 -8.38 5.07
N ARG A 156 10.23 -7.72 4.86
CA ARG A 156 8.91 -8.36 4.79
C ARG A 156 8.88 -9.44 3.71
N GLN A 157 9.30 -9.11 2.49
CA GLN A 157 9.38 -10.05 1.37
C GLN A 157 10.29 -11.24 1.66
N HIS A 158 11.42 -11.02 2.32
CA HIS A 158 12.32 -12.11 2.70
C HIS A 158 11.68 -13.05 3.73
N ILE A 159 10.97 -12.51 4.73
CA ILE A 159 10.25 -13.31 5.72
C ILE A 159 9.17 -14.15 5.03
N GLU A 160 8.36 -13.55 4.17
CA GLU A 160 7.32 -14.23 3.40
C GLU A 160 7.91 -15.34 2.50
N HIS A 161 9.05 -15.08 1.87
CA HIS A 161 9.75 -16.08 1.07
C HIS A 161 10.25 -17.26 1.91
N VAL A 162 10.86 -16.99 3.07
CA VAL A 162 11.31 -18.04 4.00
C VAL A 162 10.14 -18.89 4.49
N GLU A 163 9.00 -18.28 4.81
CA GLU A 163 7.78 -19.00 5.20
C GLU A 163 7.24 -19.85 4.06
N SER A 164 7.21 -19.32 2.83
CA SER A 164 6.82 -20.07 1.64
C SER A 164 7.69 -21.31 1.43
N VAL A 165 9.02 -21.16 1.48
CA VAL A 165 9.96 -22.28 1.34
C VAL A 165 9.78 -23.30 2.47
N ARG A 166 9.59 -22.85 3.71
CA ARG A 166 9.33 -23.73 4.85
C ARG A 166 8.05 -24.56 4.64
N ASN A 167 6.98 -23.93 4.18
CA ASN A 167 5.70 -24.60 3.94
C ASN A 167 5.82 -25.62 2.79
N GLN A 168 6.50 -25.27 1.70
CA GLN A 168 6.77 -26.18 0.58
C GLN A 168 7.57 -27.41 1.04
N LEU A 169 8.62 -27.22 1.85
CA LEU A 169 9.41 -28.33 2.36
C LEU A 169 8.59 -29.22 3.29
N GLN A 170 7.74 -28.63 4.14
CA GLN A 170 6.86 -29.39 5.02
C GLN A 170 5.83 -30.21 4.22
N GLU A 171 5.28 -29.64 3.14
CA GLU A 171 4.36 -30.33 2.24
C GLU A 171 5.04 -31.51 1.55
N GLN A 172 6.23 -31.33 0.99
CA GLN A 172 7.01 -32.41 0.38
C GLN A 172 7.33 -33.55 1.36
N VAL A 173 7.68 -33.21 2.61
CA VAL A 173 7.92 -34.22 3.65
C VAL A 173 6.64 -34.98 4.00
N ASN A 174 5.51 -34.28 4.11
CA ASN A 174 4.22 -34.90 4.41
C ASN A 174 3.75 -35.81 3.26
N GLU A 175 3.89 -35.36 2.00
CA GLU A 175 3.58 -36.17 0.81
C GLU A 175 4.43 -37.43 0.77
N ALA A 176 5.75 -37.31 0.92
CA ALA A 176 6.66 -38.45 0.95
C ALA A 176 6.32 -39.44 2.08
N ARG A 177 5.90 -38.94 3.25
CA ARG A 177 5.46 -39.77 4.37
C ARG A 177 4.18 -40.54 4.03
N VAL A 178 3.18 -39.87 3.46
CA VAL A 178 1.90 -40.49 3.07
C VAL A 178 2.10 -41.54 1.99
N ASP A 179 2.96 -41.28 1.01
CA ASP A 179 3.25 -42.24 -0.05
C ASP A 179 4.00 -43.47 0.47
N LEU A 180 4.95 -43.28 1.39
CA LEU A 180 5.61 -44.39 2.07
C LEU A 180 4.62 -45.23 2.88
N GLU A 181 3.68 -44.60 3.59
CA GLU A 181 2.65 -45.30 4.36
C GLU A 181 1.72 -46.13 3.47
N LYS A 182 1.29 -45.57 2.33
CA LYS A 182 0.50 -46.30 1.33
C LYS A 182 1.26 -47.50 0.76
N ASP A 183 2.53 -47.33 0.44
CA ASP A 183 3.38 -48.41 -0.08
C ASP A 183 3.57 -49.53 0.93
N LEU A 184 3.81 -49.20 2.20
CA LEU A 184 3.93 -50.17 3.28
C LEU A 184 2.61 -50.92 3.51
N SER A 185 1.48 -50.20 3.53
CA SER A 185 0.14 -50.79 3.64
C SER A 185 -0.15 -51.75 2.48
N ARG A 186 0.06 -51.32 1.23
CA ARG A 186 -0.14 -52.15 0.03
C ARG A 186 0.74 -53.41 0.03
N ARG A 187 2.01 -53.28 0.42
CA ARG A 187 2.93 -54.43 0.54
C ARG A 187 2.48 -55.38 1.65
N GLY A 188 1.99 -54.85 2.77
CA GLY A 188 1.42 -55.61 3.87
C GLY A 188 0.21 -56.43 3.44
N GLU A 189 -0.79 -55.78 2.82
CA GLU A 189 -1.98 -56.44 2.30
C GLU A 189 -1.65 -57.52 1.27
N ASN A 190 -0.69 -57.26 0.37
CA ASN A 190 -0.30 -58.25 -0.64
C ASN A 190 0.37 -59.48 -0.01
N ARG A 191 1.22 -59.28 1.00
CA ARG A 191 1.84 -60.38 1.76
C ARG A 191 0.78 -61.19 2.50
N GLU A 192 -0.20 -60.52 3.11
CA GLU A 192 -1.28 -61.17 3.84
C GLU A 192 -2.15 -62.01 2.90
N LYS A 193 -2.53 -61.47 1.74
CA LYS A 193 -3.25 -62.22 0.68
C LYS A 193 -2.48 -63.45 0.23
N GLN A 194 -1.19 -63.33 -0.05
CA GLN A 194 -0.35 -64.47 -0.45
C GLN A 194 -0.27 -65.56 0.62
N ILE A 195 -0.17 -65.18 1.90
CA ILE A 195 -0.16 -66.12 3.02
C ILE A 195 -1.53 -66.80 3.15
N GLU A 196 -2.62 -66.07 3.00
CA GLU A 196 -3.96 -66.64 3.11
C GLU A 196 -4.26 -67.61 1.96
N GLU A 197 -3.90 -67.27 0.72
CA GLU A 197 -4.01 -68.19 -0.42
C GLU A 197 -3.21 -69.50 -0.22
N LEU A 198 -2.04 -69.43 0.41
CA LEU A 198 -1.25 -70.62 0.76
C LEU A 198 -1.94 -71.45 1.84
N ARG A 199 -2.50 -70.79 2.87
CA ARG A 199 -3.27 -71.47 3.93
C ARG A 199 -4.50 -72.17 3.38
N GLU A 200 -5.24 -71.52 2.48
CA GLU A 200 -6.39 -72.12 1.81
C GLU A 200 -6.00 -73.35 0.99
N ARG A 201 -4.92 -73.28 0.21
CA ARG A 201 -4.40 -74.43 -0.54
C ARG A 201 -4.02 -75.59 0.36
N MET A 202 -3.39 -75.32 1.51
CA MET A 202 -3.06 -76.36 2.49
C MET A 202 -4.33 -76.98 3.10
N ARG A 203 -5.32 -76.17 3.49
CA ARG A 203 -6.62 -76.65 4.01
C ARG A 203 -7.33 -77.55 2.99
N ALA A 204 -7.40 -77.12 1.73
CA ALA A 204 -8.03 -77.89 0.66
C ALA A 204 -7.30 -79.23 0.39
N HIS A 205 -5.97 -79.24 0.45
CA HIS A 205 -5.20 -80.46 0.32
C HIS A 205 -5.44 -81.42 1.49
N GLU A 206 -5.48 -80.90 2.72
CA GLU A 206 -5.76 -81.71 3.91
C GLU A 206 -7.16 -82.34 3.86
N GLU A 207 -8.16 -81.58 3.44
CA GLU A 207 -9.51 -82.09 3.19
C GLU A 207 -9.53 -83.18 2.11
N HIS A 208 -8.81 -82.98 1.00
CA HIS A 208 -8.69 -84.00 -0.04
C HIS A 208 -8.07 -85.29 0.49
N VAL A 209 -6.98 -85.20 1.26
CA VAL A 209 -6.34 -86.37 1.90
C VAL A 209 -7.31 -87.08 2.83
N GLN A 210 -8.08 -86.35 3.65
CA GLN A 210 -9.10 -86.96 4.52
C GLN A 210 -10.18 -87.69 3.72
N ASN A 211 -10.64 -87.11 2.61
CA ASN A 211 -11.64 -87.72 1.75
C ASN A 211 -11.12 -88.99 1.07
N VAL A 212 -9.86 -89.00 0.60
CA VAL A 212 -9.22 -90.21 0.06
C VAL A 212 -9.09 -91.30 1.13
N ARG A 213 -8.67 -90.96 2.35
CA ARG A 213 -8.59 -91.92 3.47
C ARG A 213 -9.97 -92.52 3.78
N LYS A 214 -11.00 -91.68 3.95
CA LYS A 214 -12.38 -92.14 4.19
C LYS A 214 -12.90 -93.05 3.08
N ASN A 215 -12.65 -92.71 1.81
CA ASN A 215 -13.06 -93.52 0.67
C ASN A 215 -12.34 -94.88 0.68
N ASN A 216 -11.03 -94.90 0.90
CA ASN A 216 -10.27 -96.14 1.00
C ASN A 216 -10.73 -97.01 2.18
N ASP A 217 -10.95 -96.43 3.36
CA ASP A 217 -11.47 -97.14 4.53
C ASP A 217 -12.84 -97.77 4.25
N GLN A 218 -13.73 -97.05 3.55
CA GLN A 218 -15.03 -97.56 3.15
C GLN A 218 -14.90 -98.72 2.16
N ARG A 219 -14.01 -98.61 1.17
CA ARG A 219 -13.75 -99.69 0.20
C ARG A 219 -13.17 -100.93 0.88
N ILE A 220 -12.30 -100.77 1.87
CA ILE A 220 -11.75 -101.88 2.67
C ILE A 220 -12.89 -102.57 3.42
N LYS A 221 -13.73 -101.82 4.15
CA LYS A 221 -14.90 -102.37 4.86
C LYS A 221 -15.86 -103.12 3.93
N ASP A 222 -16.09 -102.59 2.73
CA ASP A 222 -16.94 -103.25 1.73
C ASP A 222 -16.34 -104.56 1.23
N LEU A 223 -15.01 -104.62 1.05
CA LEU A 223 -14.32 -105.85 0.68
C LEU A 223 -14.32 -106.86 1.83
N GLU A 224 -14.09 -106.44 3.07
CA GLU A 224 -14.19 -107.29 4.26
C GLU A 224 -15.59 -107.91 4.37
N ARG A 225 -16.64 -107.10 4.21
CA ARG A 225 -18.03 -107.59 4.19
C ARG A 225 -18.27 -108.62 3.08
N LYS A 226 -17.77 -108.37 1.86
CA LYS A 226 -17.90 -109.32 0.74
C LYS A 226 -17.15 -110.63 1.00
N ILE A 227 -15.99 -110.58 1.64
CA ILE A 227 -15.23 -111.77 2.04
C ILE A 227 -16.02 -112.55 3.08
N GLN A 228 -16.54 -111.87 4.12
CA GLN A 228 -17.34 -112.48 5.16
C GLN A 228 -18.60 -113.16 4.59
N GLU A 229 -19.32 -112.47 3.72
CA GLU A 229 -20.52 -113.00 3.06
C GLU A 229 -20.19 -114.27 2.23
N ARG A 230 -19.07 -114.28 1.52
CA ARG A 230 -18.62 -115.49 0.80
C ARG A 230 -18.29 -116.64 1.75
N MET A 231 -17.67 -116.36 2.89
CA MET A 231 -17.35 -117.37 3.90
C MET A 231 -18.63 -117.94 4.54
N ASP A 232 -19.58 -117.08 4.88
CA ASP A 232 -20.87 -117.47 5.46
C ASP A 232 -21.69 -118.31 4.47
N ASN A 233 -21.76 -117.89 3.21
CA ASN A 233 -22.42 -118.65 2.15
C ASN A 233 -21.78 -120.04 1.96
N ALA A 234 -20.45 -120.12 1.95
CA ALA A 234 -19.74 -121.39 1.86
C ALA A 234 -19.96 -122.28 3.10
N ALA A 235 -20.07 -121.69 4.30
CA ALA A 235 -20.40 -122.42 5.52
C ALA A 235 -21.83 -122.94 5.52
N GLN A 236 -22.80 -122.13 5.09
CA GLN A 236 -24.20 -122.53 4.93
C GLN A 236 -24.37 -123.65 3.90
N LEU A 237 -23.67 -123.57 2.76
CA LEU A 237 -23.69 -124.64 1.75
C LEU A 237 -23.14 -125.95 2.33
N ARG A 238 -22.03 -125.90 3.08
CA ARG A 238 -21.50 -127.08 3.77
C ARG A 238 -22.51 -127.66 4.77
N ALA A 239 -23.13 -126.82 5.59
CA ALA A 239 -24.14 -127.24 6.56
C ALA A 239 -25.36 -127.88 5.89
N LYS A 240 -25.83 -127.32 4.77
CA LYS A 240 -26.92 -127.90 3.97
C LYS A 240 -26.56 -129.28 3.44
N LEU A 241 -25.37 -129.44 2.85
CA LEU A 241 -24.91 -130.72 2.34
C LEU A 241 -24.81 -131.77 3.46
N THR A 242 -24.25 -131.41 4.63
CA THR A 242 -24.18 -132.32 5.77
C THR A 242 -25.56 -132.71 6.29
N GLU A 243 -26.51 -131.78 6.34
CA GLU A 243 -27.88 -132.06 6.77
C GLU A 243 -28.58 -133.01 5.78
N GLU A 244 -28.43 -132.77 4.48
CA GLU A 244 -28.95 -133.65 3.43
C GLU A 244 -28.35 -135.07 3.52
N GLU A 245 -27.05 -135.19 3.79
CA GLU A 245 -26.39 -136.48 4.02
C GLU A 245 -26.91 -137.18 5.29
N LEU A 246 -27.08 -136.46 6.39
CA LEU A 246 -27.65 -137.01 7.63
C LEU A 246 -29.11 -137.48 7.44
N ILE A 247 -29.92 -136.75 6.69
CA ILE A 247 -31.29 -137.16 6.35
C ILE A 247 -31.28 -138.45 5.52
N LYS A 248 -30.40 -138.55 4.52
CA LYS A 248 -30.23 -139.78 3.71
C LYS A 248 -29.83 -140.97 4.59
N LEU A 249 -28.86 -140.79 5.49
CA LEU A 249 -28.42 -141.82 6.44
C LEU A 249 -29.55 -142.25 7.39
N ARG A 250 -30.32 -141.28 7.93
CA ARG A 250 -31.48 -141.54 8.78
C ARG A 250 -32.56 -142.32 8.02
N GLY A 251 -32.88 -141.92 6.79
CA GLY A 251 -33.84 -142.61 5.93
C GLY A 251 -33.42 -144.05 5.62
N HIS A 252 -32.14 -144.28 5.33
CA HIS A 252 -31.60 -145.63 5.14
C HIS A 252 -31.72 -146.47 6.41
N SER A 253 -31.38 -145.91 7.57
CA SER A 253 -31.54 -146.59 8.87
C SER A 253 -32.99 -146.96 9.16
N GLN A 254 -33.94 -146.04 8.90
CA GLN A 254 -35.37 -146.31 9.07
C GLN A 254 -35.87 -147.41 8.11
N HIS A 255 -35.38 -147.44 6.86
CA HIS A 255 -35.71 -148.50 5.93
C HIS A 255 -35.18 -149.86 6.37
N VAL A 256 -33.93 -149.93 6.86
CA VAL A 256 -33.35 -151.16 7.42
C VAL A 256 -34.20 -151.68 8.60
N GLU A 257 -34.61 -150.80 9.51
CA GLU A 257 -35.50 -151.18 10.62
C GLU A 257 -36.88 -151.64 10.14
N ALA A 258 -37.50 -150.95 9.18
CA ALA A 258 -38.77 -151.38 8.59
C ALA A 258 -38.66 -152.76 7.90
N VAL A 259 -37.53 -153.06 7.23
CA VAL A 259 -37.27 -154.39 6.67
C VAL A 259 -37.07 -155.45 7.77
N ARG A 260 -36.38 -155.12 8.88
CA ARG A 260 -36.25 -155.99 10.05
C ARG A 260 -37.60 -156.29 10.70
N GLU A 261 -38.44 -155.27 10.88
CA GLU A 261 -39.80 -155.41 11.41
C GLU A 261 -40.69 -156.24 10.46
N LYS A 262 -40.61 -156.00 9.14
CA LYS A 262 -41.31 -156.81 8.14
C LYS A 262 -40.85 -158.27 8.15
N ARG A 263 -39.56 -158.53 8.39
CA ARG A 263 -39.03 -159.88 8.59
C ARG A 263 -39.55 -160.51 9.89
N ARG A 264 -39.71 -159.71 10.96
CA ARG A 264 -40.33 -160.16 12.22
C ARG A 264 -41.83 -160.44 12.07
N SER A 265 -42.56 -159.74 11.20
CA SER A 265 -44.00 -159.91 11.01
C SER A 265 -44.40 -160.95 9.95
N ASN A 266 -43.54 -161.25 8.96
CA ASN A 266 -43.83 -162.20 7.87
C ASN A 266 -43.12 -163.57 7.97
N GLY A 267 -42.53 -163.95 9.11
CA GLY A 267 -41.83 -165.25 9.25
C GLY A 267 -41.87 -165.86 10.65
N SER A 268 -42.41 -167.07 10.74
CA SER A 268 -42.49 -167.95 11.92
C SER A 268 -41.13 -168.61 12.27
N PRO A 269 -40.99 -169.33 13.41
CA PRO A 269 -39.73 -169.59 14.09
C PRO A 269 -38.94 -170.74 13.49
N THR A 270 -37.62 -170.61 13.43
CA THR A 270 -36.66 -171.73 13.47
C THR A 270 -35.25 -171.20 13.76
N ASP A 271 -34.61 -171.88 14.71
CA ASP A 271 -33.17 -171.97 14.98
C ASP A 271 -32.50 -170.91 15.87
N ALA A 272 -32.40 -171.26 17.14
CA ALA A 272 -31.23 -170.99 17.98
C ALA A 272 -30.52 -172.34 18.26
N PRO A 273 -29.28 -172.37 18.78
CA PRO A 273 -28.06 -171.61 18.50
C PRO A 273 -26.89 -172.60 18.22
N PRO A 274 -25.60 -172.22 18.37
CA PRO A 274 -24.93 -172.79 19.55
C PRO A 274 -24.02 -171.81 20.30
N ALA A 275 -23.96 -172.04 21.61
CA ALA A 275 -22.91 -171.57 22.50
C ALA A 275 -21.66 -172.42 22.34
N MET A 276 -20.47 -171.81 22.40
CA MET A 276 -19.21 -172.42 22.87
C MET A 276 -18.26 -171.30 23.33
N GLU A 277 -17.88 -171.39 24.62
CA GLU A 277 -16.75 -170.78 25.38
C GLU A 277 -16.41 -169.28 25.23
#